data_AF-A0AAU4T9X9-F1
#
_entry.id   AF-A0AAU4T9X9-F1
#
_cell.length_a   1.000
_cell.length_b   1.000
_cell.length_c   1.000
_cell.angle_alpha   90.00
_cell.angle_beta   90.00
_cell.angle_gamma   90.00
#
_symmetry.space_group_name_H-M   'P 1'
#
loop_
_entity.id
_entity.type
_entity.pdbx_description
1 polymer ?
#
loop_
_entity_poly.entity_id
_entity_poly.type
_entity_poly.pdbx_seq_one_letter_code
_entity_poly.pdbx_strand_id
1 'polypeptide(L)'
;MKRHADSDVSGDDADVWHERLGWAFGLIANDPAERAAALVRQADAQRNTQDARQRFNNMWRRIYPLRPKAAHRNYLKALRYSLPDALWDRPAGHDIGTWPGLPYALCFLEWEARYPQEWTRHAKSWGTKENLIQDMAAAHHDDTVRSKLVELIEIVVQRPYRCKDREYVRVARAVDGEDLRSRLERAACSDNPWAQRHAGYVLWLLDRPEVPNTRHVWRTWLAASTKSAPTGVVRNRIDDQ
;
A
#
# COMPACT_ATOMS: atom_id res chain seq x y z
N MET A 1 40.07 15.18 -24.14
CA MET A 1 39.24 15.83 -23.10
C MET A 1 38.04 14.92 -22.81
N LYS A 2 38.14 14.10 -21.76
CA LYS A 2 37.07 13.19 -21.32
C LYS A 2 35.97 14.04 -20.68
N ARG A 3 34.75 13.95 -21.21
CA ARG A 3 33.54 14.45 -20.54
C ARG A 3 33.19 13.43 -19.46
N HIS A 4 33.43 13.78 -18.21
CA HIS A 4 32.82 13.09 -17.07
C HIS A 4 31.32 13.35 -17.15
N ALA A 5 30.57 12.28 -17.36
CA ALA A 5 29.15 12.27 -17.11
C ALA A 5 28.97 12.29 -15.58
N ASP A 6 28.35 13.35 -15.06
CA ASP A 6 27.79 13.36 -13.71
C ASP A 6 26.67 12.31 -13.68
N SER A 7 27.05 11.08 -13.34
CA SER A 7 26.15 10.02 -12.92
C SER A 7 25.90 10.18 -11.42
N ASP A 8 25.16 11.20 -11.03
CA ASP A 8 24.69 11.38 -9.64
C ASP A 8 23.22 10.96 -9.53
N VAL A 9 22.94 9.73 -9.98
CA VAL A 9 21.73 8.99 -9.60
C VAL A 9 22.16 7.96 -8.57
N SER A 10 22.76 8.43 -7.47
CA SER A 10 22.84 7.62 -6.26
C SER A 10 21.43 7.61 -5.67
N GLY A 11 20.77 6.46 -5.68
CA GLY A 11 19.51 6.29 -4.93
C GLY A 11 19.73 6.74 -3.49
N ASP A 12 18.73 7.42 -2.91
CA ASP A 12 18.81 7.84 -1.51
C ASP A 12 19.06 6.62 -0.62
N ASP A 13 20.08 6.71 0.24
CA ASP A 13 20.38 5.70 1.23
C ASP A 13 19.29 5.65 2.33
N ALA A 14 19.26 4.56 3.11
CA ALA A 14 18.27 4.32 4.16
C ALA A 14 18.22 5.45 5.20
N ASP A 15 19.37 6.01 5.58
CA ASP A 15 19.47 7.13 6.51
C ASP A 15 18.74 8.38 6.00
N VAL A 16 18.86 8.63 4.70
CA VAL A 16 18.23 9.77 4.03
C VAL A 16 16.71 9.61 3.99
N TRP A 17 16.23 8.38 3.78
CA TRP A 17 14.81 8.08 3.92
C TRP A 17 14.31 8.28 5.36
N HIS A 18 15.10 7.83 6.34
CA HIS A 18 14.77 7.96 7.76
C HIS A 18 14.71 9.41 8.23
N GLU A 19 15.64 10.25 7.81
CA GLU A 19 15.61 11.68 8.13
C GLU A 19 14.31 12.35 7.63
N ARG A 20 13.85 11.98 6.43
CA ARG A 20 12.70 12.63 5.79
C ARG A 20 11.36 12.07 6.24
N LEU A 21 11.28 10.75 6.44
CA LEU A 21 10.02 10.02 6.61
C LEU A 21 10.00 9.12 7.84
N GLY A 22 11.03 9.12 8.69
CA GLY A 22 11.03 8.33 9.93
C GLY A 22 9.83 8.60 10.83
N TRP A 23 9.27 9.82 10.77
CA TRP A 23 8.04 10.19 11.46
C TRP A 23 6.79 9.41 10.99
N ALA A 24 6.81 8.83 9.77
CA ALA A 24 5.67 8.14 9.19
C ALA A 24 5.33 6.83 9.91
N PHE A 25 6.29 6.21 10.61
CA PHE A 25 6.00 5.03 11.44
C PHE A 25 5.02 5.34 12.58
N GLY A 26 4.93 6.59 13.02
CA GLY A 26 3.90 7.02 13.95
C GLY A 26 2.48 6.86 13.40
N LEU A 27 2.27 6.82 12.08
CA LEU A 27 0.95 6.63 11.46
C LEU A 27 0.35 5.24 11.74
N ILE A 28 1.19 4.25 12.03
CA ILE A 28 0.79 2.88 12.38
C ILE A 28 0.97 2.58 13.87
N ALA A 29 1.41 3.55 14.65
CA ALA A 29 1.61 3.39 16.09
C ALA A 29 0.29 3.10 16.80
N ASN A 30 0.36 2.21 17.80
CA ASN A 30 -0.78 1.90 18.64
C ASN A 30 -1.15 3.08 19.56
N ASP A 31 -0.16 3.87 19.99
CA ASP A 31 -0.37 5.09 20.78
C ASP A 31 -1.12 6.15 19.95
N PRO A 32 -2.34 6.55 20.35
CA PRO A 32 -3.08 7.60 19.67
C PRO A 32 -2.35 8.96 19.63
N ALA A 33 -1.53 9.28 20.64
CA ALA A 33 -0.81 10.55 20.68
C ALA A 33 0.32 10.61 19.63
N GLU A 34 1.11 9.54 19.53
CA GLU A 34 2.11 9.37 18.48
C GLU A 34 1.48 9.43 17.08
N ARG A 35 0.37 8.71 16.89
CA ARG A 35 -0.37 8.73 15.62
C ARG A 35 -0.93 10.10 15.28
N ALA A 36 -1.48 10.83 16.25
CA ALA A 36 -1.95 12.19 16.04
C ALA A 36 -0.80 13.14 15.61
N ALA A 37 0.37 13.03 16.24
CA ALA A 37 1.55 13.82 15.87
C ALA A 37 2.02 13.51 14.44
N ALA A 38 2.03 12.23 14.05
CA ALA A 38 2.37 11.81 12.69
C ALA A 38 1.34 12.31 11.66
N LEU A 39 0.04 12.30 11.98
CA LEU A 39 -1.00 12.85 11.12
C LEU A 39 -0.86 14.36 10.89
N VAL A 40 -0.46 15.11 11.93
CA VAL A 40 -0.15 16.55 11.79
C VAL A 40 1.01 16.77 10.83
N ARG A 41 2.11 16.02 10.99
CA ARG A 41 3.27 16.10 10.10
C ARG A 41 2.92 15.72 8.65
N GLN A 42 2.11 14.69 8.46
CA GLN A 42 1.60 14.29 7.15
C GLN A 42 0.76 15.42 6.51
N ALA A 43 -0.14 16.04 7.27
CA ALA A 43 -0.94 17.16 6.77
C ALA A 43 -0.07 18.38 6.40
N ASP A 44 0.95 18.69 7.20
CA ASP A 44 1.92 19.76 6.92
C ASP A 44 2.72 19.48 5.65
N ALA A 45 3.25 18.27 5.52
CA ALA A 45 3.99 17.85 4.33
C ALA A 45 3.13 17.93 3.07
N GLN A 46 1.87 17.49 3.13
CA GLN A 46 0.94 17.61 2.00
C GLN A 46 0.61 19.04 1.63
N ARG A 47 0.40 19.92 2.61
CA ARG A 47 0.20 21.35 2.34
C ARG A 47 1.42 21.95 1.63
N ASN A 48 2.62 21.64 2.11
CA ASN A 48 3.87 22.10 1.49
C ASN A 48 4.01 21.60 0.03
N THR A 49 3.69 20.33 -0.22
CA THR A 49 3.67 19.75 -1.56
C THR A 49 2.64 20.43 -2.47
N GLN A 50 1.43 20.68 -1.95
CA GLN A 50 0.38 21.36 -2.70
C GLN A 50 0.78 22.80 -3.06
N ASP A 51 1.35 23.54 -2.12
CA ASP A 51 1.85 24.91 -2.34
C ASP A 51 2.97 24.94 -3.36
N ALA A 52 3.94 24.01 -3.26
CA ALA A 52 5.02 23.90 -4.23
C ALA A 52 4.50 23.58 -5.65
N ARG A 53 3.50 22.69 -5.74
CA ARG A 53 2.81 22.35 -7.00
C ARG A 53 2.10 23.56 -7.59
N GLN A 54 1.37 24.33 -6.78
CA GLN A 54 0.69 25.54 -7.22
C GLN A 54 1.67 26.57 -7.76
N ARG A 55 2.79 26.80 -7.07
CA ARG A 55 3.87 27.71 -7.52
C ARG A 55 4.46 27.25 -8.86
N PHE A 56 4.74 25.96 -9.01
CA PHE A 56 5.22 25.39 -10.26
C PHE A 56 4.21 25.59 -11.41
N ASN A 57 2.93 25.25 -11.20
CA ASN A 57 1.87 25.42 -12.18
C ASN A 57 1.69 26.90 -12.59
N ASN A 58 1.71 27.81 -11.63
CA ASN A 58 1.56 29.25 -11.88
C ASN A 58 2.72 29.80 -12.72
N MET A 59 3.94 29.30 -12.52
CA MET A 59 5.09 29.68 -13.32
C MET A 59 5.06 29.10 -14.72
N TRP A 60 4.59 27.87 -14.87
CA TRP A 60 4.39 27.24 -16.19
C TRP A 60 3.40 28.04 -17.04
N ARG A 61 2.29 28.51 -16.45
CA ARG A 61 1.27 29.31 -17.14
C ARG A 61 1.73 30.69 -17.59
N ARG A 62 2.81 31.23 -17.03
CA ARG A 62 3.27 32.61 -17.29
C ARG A 62 4.36 32.73 -18.37
N ILE A 63 4.73 31.65 -19.09
CA ILE A 63 5.73 31.61 -20.18
C ILE A 63 7.04 32.35 -19.81
N TYR A 64 7.58 32.12 -18.61
CA TYR A 64 8.92 32.59 -18.25
C TYR A 64 9.94 31.48 -18.54
N PRO A 65 10.94 31.68 -19.42
CA PRO A 65 11.74 30.56 -19.95
C PRO A 65 12.77 29.95 -18.96
N LEU A 66 13.16 30.64 -17.88
CA LEU A 66 14.24 30.18 -16.99
C LEU A 66 13.81 29.77 -15.58
N ARG A 67 12.69 30.27 -15.07
CA ARG A 67 12.21 29.96 -13.70
C ARG A 67 11.49 28.60 -13.55
N PRO A 68 10.79 28.01 -14.55
CA PRO A 68 10.04 26.76 -14.39
C PRO A 68 10.86 25.60 -13.86
N LYS A 69 12.15 25.51 -14.22
CA LYS A 69 13.05 24.46 -13.72
C LYS A 69 13.29 24.52 -12.22
N ALA A 70 13.44 25.72 -11.65
CA ALA A 70 13.65 25.89 -10.21
C ALA A 70 12.39 25.54 -9.41
N ALA A 71 11.21 25.98 -9.87
CA ALA A 71 9.95 25.62 -9.21
C ALA A 71 9.62 24.13 -9.35
N HIS A 72 9.96 23.51 -10.50
CA HIS A 72 9.85 22.07 -10.67
C HIS A 72 10.74 21.32 -9.67
N ARG A 73 12.00 21.72 -9.51
CA ARG A 73 12.92 21.13 -8.50
C ARG A 73 12.38 21.29 -7.08
N ASN A 74 11.83 22.45 -6.73
CA ASN A 74 11.23 22.67 -5.41
C ASN A 74 9.99 21.79 -5.20
N TYR A 75 9.17 21.61 -6.22
CA TYR A 75 8.03 20.69 -6.19
C TYR A 75 8.49 19.24 -5.98
N LEU A 76 9.43 18.75 -6.79
CA LEU A 76 10.00 17.41 -6.62
C LEU A 76 10.64 17.21 -5.24
N LYS A 77 11.34 18.22 -4.72
CA LYS A 77 11.90 18.18 -3.37
C LYS A 77 10.81 18.05 -2.31
N ALA A 78 9.68 18.75 -2.46
CA ALA A 78 8.58 18.67 -1.50
C ALA A 78 7.91 17.29 -1.47
N LEU A 79 7.74 16.63 -2.63
CA LEU A 79 7.16 15.29 -2.73
C LEU A 79 7.86 14.27 -1.83
N ARG A 80 9.19 14.39 -1.68
CA ARG A 80 10.05 13.45 -0.92
C ARG A 80 9.77 13.44 0.59
N TYR A 81 8.94 14.35 1.09
CA TYR A 81 8.59 14.46 2.51
C TYR A 81 7.12 14.12 2.80
N SER A 82 6.29 13.81 1.79
CA SER A 82 4.87 13.48 1.98
C SER A 82 4.55 12.07 1.49
N LEU A 83 3.72 11.34 2.24
CA LEU A 83 3.08 10.14 1.71
C LEU A 83 1.80 10.51 0.94
N PRO A 84 1.43 9.80 -0.13
CA PRO A 84 2.19 8.75 -0.81
C PRO A 84 3.27 9.29 -1.75
N ASP A 85 3.37 10.60 -1.94
CA ASP A 85 4.16 11.21 -3.03
C ASP A 85 5.65 10.82 -3.04
N ALA A 86 6.26 10.64 -1.87
CA ALA A 86 7.65 10.21 -1.75
C ALA A 86 7.88 8.81 -2.34
N LEU A 87 6.86 7.95 -2.34
CA LEU A 87 6.95 6.59 -2.86
C LEU A 87 7.00 6.53 -4.39
N TRP A 88 6.81 7.67 -5.07
CA TRP A 88 6.94 7.78 -6.53
C TRP A 88 8.40 7.93 -6.98
N ASP A 89 9.32 8.26 -6.07
CA ASP A 89 10.75 8.44 -6.38
C ASP A 89 11.52 7.12 -6.52
N ARG A 90 10.81 5.99 -6.69
CA ARG A 90 11.43 4.68 -6.91
C ARG A 90 12.07 4.65 -8.29
N PRO A 91 13.39 4.36 -8.39
CA PRO A 91 14.04 4.17 -9.69
C PRO A 91 13.41 3.00 -10.45
N ALA A 92 13.09 3.20 -11.73
CA ALA A 92 12.56 2.14 -12.58
C ALA A 92 13.56 0.97 -12.67
N GLY A 93 13.04 -0.26 -12.53
CA GLY A 93 13.83 -1.49 -12.64
C GLY A 93 14.62 -1.90 -11.39
N HIS A 94 14.56 -1.14 -10.28
CA HIS A 94 15.10 -1.61 -8.99
C HIS A 94 14.15 -2.64 -8.36
N ASP A 95 14.73 -3.72 -7.85
CA ASP A 95 14.04 -4.70 -7.00
C ASP A 95 13.56 -3.99 -5.73
N ILE A 96 12.24 -4.05 -5.48
CA ILE A 96 11.63 -3.43 -4.30
C ILE A 96 12.20 -4.03 -3.00
N GLY A 97 12.70 -5.27 -3.01
CA GLY A 97 13.35 -5.89 -1.86
C GLY A 97 14.63 -5.18 -1.41
N THR A 98 15.32 -4.51 -2.33
CA THR A 98 16.57 -3.77 -2.05
C THR A 98 16.38 -2.26 -1.96
N TRP A 99 15.16 -1.77 -2.20
CA TRP A 99 14.90 -0.34 -2.25
C TRP A 99 14.86 0.27 -0.84
N PRO A 100 15.64 1.31 -0.53
CA PRO A 100 15.65 1.93 0.80
C PRO A 100 14.29 2.51 1.25
N GLY A 101 13.38 2.78 0.31
CA GLY A 101 12.01 3.20 0.60
C GLY A 101 11.06 2.07 1.03
N LEU A 102 11.49 0.81 0.97
CA LEU A 102 10.67 -0.37 1.26
C LEU A 102 9.96 -0.32 2.63
N PRO A 103 10.62 0.05 3.75
CA PRO A 103 9.95 0.16 5.04
C PRO A 103 8.78 1.17 5.04
N TYR A 104 8.89 2.25 4.28
CA TYR A 104 7.86 3.28 4.16
C TYR A 104 6.71 2.85 3.25
N ALA A 105 6.99 2.04 2.22
CA ALA A 105 5.96 1.41 1.42
C ALA A 105 5.12 0.41 2.26
N LEU A 106 5.77 -0.42 3.07
CA LEU A 106 5.09 -1.31 4.02
C LEU A 106 4.27 -0.51 5.05
N CYS A 107 4.86 0.53 5.63
CA CYS A 107 4.18 1.44 6.56
C CYS A 107 2.93 2.08 5.92
N PHE A 108 3.01 2.50 4.66
CA PHE A 108 1.88 3.09 3.94
C PHE A 108 0.74 2.10 3.71
N LEU A 109 1.05 0.85 3.35
CA LEU A 109 0.06 -0.20 3.16
C LEU A 109 -0.56 -0.65 4.49
N GLU A 110 0.24 -0.75 5.55
CA GLU A 110 -0.23 -1.07 6.89
C GLU A 110 -1.11 0.04 7.46
N TRP A 111 -0.78 1.31 7.24
CA TRP A 111 -1.62 2.44 7.60
C TRP A 111 -2.98 2.39 6.87
N GLU A 112 -2.98 2.08 5.57
CA GLU A 112 -4.22 1.87 4.81
C GLU A 112 -5.07 0.72 5.39
N ALA A 113 -4.41 -0.35 5.83
CA ALA A 113 -5.08 -1.52 6.35
C ALA A 113 -5.65 -1.30 7.77
N ARG A 114 -4.87 -0.70 8.67
CA ARG A 114 -5.26 -0.49 10.08
C ARG A 114 -6.20 0.69 10.27
N TYR A 115 -5.95 1.81 9.58
CA TYR A 115 -6.66 3.07 9.80
C TYR A 115 -7.22 3.63 8.48
N PRO A 116 -8.14 2.91 7.81
CA PRO A 116 -8.57 3.23 6.45
C PRO A 116 -9.23 4.61 6.31
N GLN A 117 -9.92 5.11 7.34
CA GLN A 117 -10.55 6.44 7.33
C GLN A 117 -9.50 7.55 7.39
N GLU A 118 -8.49 7.41 8.26
CA GLU A 118 -7.37 8.33 8.37
C GLU A 118 -6.59 8.37 7.05
N TRP A 119 -6.23 7.20 6.52
CA TRP A 119 -5.58 7.10 5.21
C TRP A 119 -6.41 7.71 4.09
N THR A 120 -7.74 7.49 4.08
CA THR A 120 -8.63 8.07 3.06
C THR A 120 -8.62 9.59 3.09
N ARG A 121 -8.56 10.18 4.29
CA ARG A 121 -8.55 11.64 4.48
C ARG A 121 -7.19 12.24 4.14
N HIS A 122 -6.10 11.56 4.48
CA HIS A 122 -4.77 12.14 4.52
C HIS A 122 -3.80 11.61 3.48
N ALA A 123 -4.08 10.55 2.73
CA ALA A 123 -3.10 9.99 1.80
C ALA A 123 -3.70 9.12 0.68
N LYS A 124 -5.01 9.25 0.43
CA LYS A 124 -5.72 8.41 -0.53
C LYS A 124 -5.05 8.42 -1.91
N SER A 125 -4.43 7.30 -2.26
CA SER A 125 -3.94 7.01 -3.61
C SER A 125 -4.10 5.54 -3.92
N TRP A 126 -5.20 5.20 -4.60
CA TRP A 126 -5.46 3.82 -5.01
C TRP A 126 -4.44 3.29 -6.02
N GLY A 127 -3.94 4.17 -6.90
CA GLY A 127 -2.90 3.81 -7.87
C GLY A 127 -1.58 3.47 -7.18
N THR A 128 -1.15 4.28 -6.21
CA THR A 128 0.06 3.96 -5.44
C THR A 128 -0.10 2.65 -4.66
N LYS A 129 -1.25 2.45 -4.00
CA LYS A 129 -1.54 1.18 -3.31
C LYS A 129 -1.43 -0.02 -4.25
N GLU A 130 -2.09 0.03 -5.40
CA GLU A 130 -2.08 -1.06 -6.40
C GLU A 130 -0.66 -1.35 -6.89
N ASN A 131 0.09 -0.33 -7.28
CA ASN A 131 1.45 -0.48 -7.78
C ASN A 131 2.38 -1.11 -6.73
N LEU A 132 2.30 -0.64 -5.48
CA LEU A 132 3.11 -1.21 -4.39
C LEU A 132 2.77 -2.67 -4.13
N ILE A 133 1.48 -3.03 -4.09
CA ILE A 133 1.08 -4.44 -3.90
C ILE A 133 1.58 -5.32 -5.05
N GLN A 134 1.54 -4.82 -6.29
CA GLN A 134 2.06 -5.55 -7.44
C GLN A 134 3.59 -5.71 -7.37
N ASP A 135 4.31 -4.66 -6.99
CA ASP A 135 5.76 -4.70 -6.81
C ASP A 135 6.15 -5.70 -5.72
N MET A 136 5.48 -5.67 -4.56
CA MET A 136 5.70 -6.64 -3.48
C MET A 136 5.38 -8.08 -3.92
N ALA A 137 4.42 -8.28 -4.80
CA ALA A 137 4.13 -9.63 -5.28
C ALA A 137 5.19 -10.18 -6.25
N ALA A 138 5.98 -9.31 -6.89
CA ALA A 138 6.96 -9.69 -7.90
C ALA A 138 8.36 -9.91 -7.34
N ALA A 139 8.68 -9.34 -6.17
CA ALA A 139 10.02 -9.39 -5.59
C ALA A 139 10.31 -10.64 -4.76
N HIS A 140 11.60 -10.94 -4.64
CA HIS A 140 12.12 -11.84 -3.63
C HIS A 140 12.29 -11.07 -2.33
N HIS A 141 11.78 -11.64 -1.24
CA HIS A 141 11.77 -11.01 0.08
C HIS A 141 12.59 -11.83 1.06
N ASP A 142 13.38 -11.16 1.89
CA ASP A 142 13.94 -11.78 3.09
C ASP A 142 12.83 -12.13 4.10
N ASP A 143 13.17 -12.93 5.10
CA ASP A 143 12.21 -13.43 6.10
C ASP A 143 11.53 -12.31 6.91
N THR A 144 12.20 -11.17 7.09
CA THR A 144 11.65 -10.02 7.83
C THR A 144 10.52 -9.38 7.03
N VAL A 145 10.76 -9.12 5.75
CA VAL A 145 9.76 -8.55 4.84
C VAL A 145 8.63 -9.55 4.60
N ARG A 146 8.95 -10.84 4.43
CA ARG A 146 7.93 -11.90 4.33
C ARG A 146 7.00 -11.89 5.55
N SER A 147 7.55 -11.86 6.76
CA SER A 147 6.77 -11.81 8.00
C SER A 147 5.85 -10.58 8.06
N LYS A 148 6.34 -9.41 7.65
CA LYS A 148 5.54 -8.19 7.58
C LYS A 148 4.41 -8.26 6.55
N LEU A 149 4.65 -8.88 5.40
CA LEU A 149 3.61 -9.09 4.39
C LEU A 149 2.54 -10.07 4.88
N VAL A 150 2.92 -11.10 5.64
CA VAL A 150 1.97 -12.02 6.29
C VAL A 150 1.09 -11.29 7.31
N GLU A 151 1.69 -10.47 8.18
CA GLU A 151 0.94 -9.60 9.12
C GLU A 151 -0.03 -8.67 8.39
N LEU A 152 0.42 -8.06 7.28
CA LEU A 152 -0.40 -7.17 6.48
C LEU A 152 -1.61 -7.89 5.86
N ILE A 153 -1.41 -9.10 5.31
CA ILE A 153 -2.50 -9.92 4.76
C ILE A 153 -3.51 -10.27 5.87
N GLU A 154 -3.03 -10.64 7.06
CA GLU A 154 -3.88 -10.93 8.22
C GLU A 154 -4.77 -9.73 8.58
N ILE A 155 -4.22 -8.51 8.60
CA ILE A 155 -5.00 -7.29 8.85
C ILE A 155 -6.04 -7.06 7.74
N VAL A 156 -5.64 -7.21 6.47
CA VAL A 156 -6.52 -6.95 5.31
C VAL A 156 -7.70 -7.91 5.26
N VAL A 157 -7.51 -9.20 5.55
CA VAL A 157 -8.62 -10.16 5.51
C VAL A 157 -9.62 -9.91 6.63
N GLN A 158 -9.20 -9.37 7.77
CA GLN A 158 -10.07 -9.13 8.91
C GLN A 158 -11.02 -7.93 8.75
N ARG A 159 -10.76 -7.04 7.79
CA ARG A 159 -11.56 -5.82 7.60
C ARG A 159 -12.53 -5.92 6.42
N PRO A 160 -13.55 -5.04 6.35
CA PRO A 160 -14.38 -4.91 5.16
C PRO A 160 -13.54 -4.69 3.89
N TYR A 161 -13.99 -5.29 2.78
CA TYR A 161 -13.32 -5.19 1.49
C TYR A 161 -13.21 -3.74 1.03
N ARG A 162 -12.04 -3.34 0.53
CA ARG A 162 -11.76 -2.02 -0.03
C ARG A 162 -11.19 -2.12 -1.44
N CYS A 163 -11.15 -0.97 -2.10
CA CYS A 163 -10.62 -0.85 -3.44
C CYS A 163 -9.18 -1.41 -3.50
N LYS A 164 -8.92 -2.20 -4.56
CA LYS A 164 -7.65 -2.88 -4.83
C LYS A 164 -7.26 -4.01 -3.87
N ASP A 165 -8.09 -4.37 -2.89
CA ASP A 165 -7.74 -5.44 -1.95
C ASP A 165 -7.53 -6.80 -2.61
N ARG A 166 -8.21 -7.08 -3.73
CA ARG A 166 -7.96 -8.28 -4.52
C ARG A 166 -6.48 -8.47 -4.89
N GLU A 167 -5.71 -7.39 -5.04
CA GLU A 167 -4.30 -7.50 -5.43
C GLU A 167 -3.45 -8.14 -4.32
N TYR A 168 -3.89 -8.11 -3.05
CA TYR A 168 -3.21 -8.79 -1.94
C TYR A 168 -3.14 -10.30 -2.09
N VAL A 169 -4.01 -10.92 -2.91
CA VAL A 169 -3.89 -12.35 -3.25
C VAL A 169 -2.56 -12.63 -3.96
N ARG A 170 -2.05 -11.69 -4.77
CA ARG A 170 -0.75 -11.86 -5.44
C ARG A 170 0.37 -11.93 -4.41
N VAL A 171 0.33 -11.05 -3.41
CA VAL A 171 1.27 -11.05 -2.29
C VAL A 171 1.13 -12.34 -1.49
N ALA A 172 -0.10 -12.77 -1.18
CA ALA A 172 -0.36 -14.03 -0.48
C ALA A 172 0.27 -15.23 -1.20
N ARG A 173 0.22 -15.28 -2.53
CA ARG A 173 0.92 -16.31 -3.32
C ARG A 173 2.44 -16.20 -3.22
N ALA A 174 2.99 -14.99 -3.24
CA ALA A 174 4.42 -14.76 -3.13
C ALA A 174 4.99 -15.15 -1.75
N VAL A 175 4.17 -15.00 -0.70
CA VAL A 175 4.54 -15.34 0.69
C VAL A 175 3.84 -16.59 1.23
N ASP A 176 3.30 -17.45 0.37
CA ASP A 176 2.65 -18.70 0.80
C ASP A 176 3.62 -19.55 1.62
N GLY A 177 3.10 -20.15 2.68
CA GLY A 177 3.84 -20.84 3.71
C GLY A 177 2.96 -21.15 4.92
N GLU A 178 3.48 -21.97 5.82
CA GLU A 178 2.73 -22.47 6.98
C GLU A 178 2.17 -21.34 7.86
N ASP A 179 2.98 -20.33 8.18
CA ASP A 179 2.54 -19.19 9.01
C ASP A 179 1.34 -18.44 8.39
N LEU A 180 1.41 -18.14 7.09
CA LEU A 180 0.30 -17.48 6.40
C LEU A 180 -0.95 -18.37 6.41
N ARG A 181 -0.82 -19.65 6.07
CA ARG A 181 -1.94 -20.58 6.00
C ARG A 181 -2.61 -20.73 7.36
N SER A 182 -1.85 -20.92 8.44
CA SER A 182 -2.40 -21.02 9.80
C SER A 182 -3.14 -19.74 10.23
N ARG A 183 -2.65 -18.54 9.86
CA ARG A 183 -3.36 -17.29 10.16
C ARG A 183 -4.67 -17.16 9.37
N LEU A 184 -4.65 -17.51 8.08
CA LEU A 184 -5.84 -17.49 7.24
C LEU A 184 -6.87 -18.53 7.69
N GLU A 185 -6.46 -19.72 8.13
CA GLU A 185 -7.36 -20.75 8.66
C GLU A 185 -8.07 -20.25 9.93
N ARG A 186 -7.33 -19.66 10.87
CA ARG A 186 -7.92 -19.03 12.06
C ARG A 186 -8.92 -17.93 11.69
N ALA A 187 -8.58 -17.08 10.72
CA ALA A 187 -9.47 -16.03 10.24
C ALA A 187 -10.73 -16.61 9.54
N ALA A 188 -10.57 -17.69 8.77
CA ALA A 188 -11.66 -18.40 8.09
C ALA A 188 -12.65 -19.03 9.08
N CYS A 189 -12.17 -19.46 10.26
CA CYS A 189 -12.98 -20.02 11.33
C CYS A 189 -13.52 -18.98 12.33
N SER A 190 -13.24 -17.69 12.14
CA SER A 190 -13.70 -16.65 13.07
C SER A 190 -15.16 -16.24 12.86
N ASP A 191 -15.78 -15.66 13.89
CA ASP A 191 -17.14 -15.10 13.82
C ASP A 191 -17.24 -13.81 13.00
N ASN A 192 -16.10 -13.25 12.57
CA ASN A 192 -16.08 -12.06 11.74
C ASN A 192 -16.45 -12.43 10.28
N PRO A 193 -17.60 -11.98 9.75
CA PRO A 193 -18.06 -12.40 8.42
C PRO A 193 -17.13 -11.97 7.28
N TRP A 194 -16.37 -10.89 7.46
CA TRP A 194 -15.38 -10.43 6.49
C TRP A 194 -14.16 -11.33 6.50
N ALA A 195 -13.60 -11.58 7.70
CA ALA A 195 -12.48 -12.48 7.90
C ALA A 195 -12.78 -13.88 7.36
N GLN A 196 -13.94 -14.44 7.71
CA GLN A 196 -14.37 -15.75 7.25
C GLN A 196 -14.36 -15.86 5.72
N ARG A 197 -14.99 -14.91 5.03
CA ARG A 197 -15.12 -14.95 3.57
C ARG A 197 -13.81 -14.63 2.84
N HIS A 198 -13.10 -13.59 3.29
CA HIS A 198 -11.85 -13.19 2.66
C HIS A 198 -10.78 -14.26 2.84
N ALA A 199 -10.55 -14.71 4.07
CA ALA A 199 -9.51 -15.70 4.34
C ALA A 199 -9.82 -17.05 3.68
N GLY A 200 -11.09 -17.50 3.73
CA GLY A 200 -11.51 -18.73 3.03
C GLY A 200 -11.29 -18.67 1.51
N TYR A 201 -11.51 -17.52 0.89
CA TYR A 201 -11.24 -17.35 -0.54
C TYR A 201 -9.76 -17.27 -0.87
N VAL A 202 -8.95 -16.59 -0.03
CA VAL A 202 -7.50 -16.56 -0.20
C VAL A 202 -6.94 -17.98 -0.10
N LEU A 203 -7.31 -18.75 0.92
CA LEU A 203 -6.93 -20.18 1.06
C LEU A 203 -7.32 -20.98 -0.19
N TRP A 204 -8.57 -20.84 -0.66
CA TRP A 204 -9.04 -21.53 -1.86
C TRP A 204 -8.21 -21.22 -3.11
N LEU A 205 -7.69 -19.98 -3.23
CA LEU A 205 -6.80 -19.55 -4.31
C LEU A 205 -5.33 -19.94 -4.11
N LEU A 206 -4.87 -20.15 -2.88
CA LEU A 206 -3.53 -20.66 -2.57
C LEU A 206 -3.43 -22.15 -2.93
N ASP A 207 -4.51 -22.92 -2.72
CA ASP A 207 -4.59 -24.32 -3.15
C ASP A 207 -4.74 -24.47 -4.68
N ARG A 208 -5.00 -23.37 -5.41
CA ARG A 208 -5.27 -23.33 -6.86
C ARG A 208 -4.52 -22.16 -7.52
N PRO A 209 -3.17 -22.22 -7.56
CA PRO A 209 -2.35 -21.12 -8.07
C PRO A 209 -2.65 -20.76 -9.54
N GLU A 210 -3.11 -21.71 -10.34
CA GLU A 210 -3.49 -21.55 -11.75
C GLU A 210 -4.77 -20.74 -11.96
N VAL A 211 -5.65 -20.67 -10.94
CA VAL A 211 -6.90 -19.93 -11.05
C VAL A 211 -6.61 -18.43 -10.99
N PRO A 212 -7.09 -17.62 -11.95
CA PRO A 212 -6.88 -16.19 -11.92
C PRO A 212 -7.77 -15.53 -10.86
N ASN A 213 -7.21 -14.59 -10.09
CA ASN A 213 -8.00 -13.81 -9.15
C ASN A 213 -8.83 -12.73 -9.88
N THR A 214 -10.04 -13.09 -10.29
CA THR A 214 -10.97 -12.18 -10.99
C THR A 214 -12.24 -11.97 -10.19
N ARG A 215 -12.95 -10.86 -10.47
CA ARG A 215 -14.27 -10.61 -9.87
C ARG A 215 -15.27 -11.72 -10.20
N HIS A 216 -15.16 -12.33 -11.38
CA HIS A 216 -16.02 -13.45 -11.77
C HIS A 216 -15.76 -14.68 -10.89
N VAL A 217 -14.49 -15.06 -10.73
CA VAL A 217 -14.07 -16.18 -9.87
C VAL A 217 -14.55 -15.99 -8.42
N TRP A 218 -14.38 -14.79 -7.87
CA TRP A 218 -14.90 -14.43 -6.54
C TRP A 218 -16.42 -14.64 -6.42
N ARG A 219 -17.21 -14.17 -7.40
CA ARG A 219 -18.68 -14.32 -7.38
C ARG A 219 -19.10 -15.78 -7.48
N THR A 220 -18.42 -16.55 -8.33
CA THR A 220 -18.66 -17.99 -8.47
C THR A 220 -18.35 -18.73 -7.18
N TRP A 221 -17.22 -18.41 -6.53
CA TRP A 221 -16.84 -18.97 -5.24
C TRP A 221 -17.88 -18.63 -4.16
N LEU A 222 -18.30 -17.37 -4.03
CA LEU A 222 -19.34 -16.96 -3.08
C LEU A 222 -20.65 -17.74 -3.27
N ALA A 223 -21.09 -17.88 -4.52
CA ALA A 223 -22.31 -18.61 -4.85
C ALA A 223 -22.22 -20.11 -4.48
N ALA A 224 -21.04 -20.72 -4.61
CA ALA A 224 -20.79 -22.10 -4.20
C ALA A 224 -20.72 -22.23 -2.67
N SER A 225 -20.00 -21.35 -1.98
CA SER A 225 -19.87 -21.37 -0.51
C SER A 225 -21.21 -21.16 0.20
N THR A 226 -22.13 -20.39 -0.40
CA THR A 226 -23.47 -20.15 0.18
C THR A 226 -24.39 -21.37 0.02
N LYS A 227 -24.15 -22.24 -0.96
CA LYS A 227 -24.93 -23.48 -1.18
C LYS A 227 -24.53 -24.61 -0.24
N SER A 228 -23.33 -24.56 0.34
CA SER A 228 -22.81 -25.55 1.28
C SER A 228 -23.18 -25.26 2.74
N ALA A 229 -23.79 -24.12 3.05
CA ALA A 229 -24.31 -23.81 4.38
C ALA A 229 -25.71 -24.44 4.56
N PRO A 230 -25.97 -25.24 5.62
CA PRO A 230 -27.31 -25.77 5.87
C PRO A 230 -28.32 -24.64 6.05
N THR A 231 -29.47 -24.80 5.40
CA THR A 231 -30.54 -23.81 5.25
C THR A 231 -31.05 -23.29 6.60
N GLY A 232 -30.59 -22.11 6.99
CA GLY A 232 -31.09 -21.34 8.12
C GLY A 232 -30.97 -19.84 7.85
N VAL A 233 -31.99 -19.30 7.16
CA VAL A 233 -32.57 -17.92 7.19
C VAL A 233 -31.67 -16.82 7.81
N VAL A 234 -31.23 -15.75 7.13
CA VAL A 234 -31.99 -14.57 6.63
C VAL A 234 -31.23 -13.90 5.46
N ARG A 235 -31.95 -13.58 4.38
CA ARG A 235 -31.47 -12.68 3.31
C ARG A 235 -31.34 -11.25 3.82
N ASN A 236 -30.12 -10.72 3.93
CA ASN A 236 -29.90 -9.27 3.88
C ASN A 236 -29.34 -8.87 2.52
N ARG A 237 -30.20 -8.17 1.79
CA ARG A 237 -29.95 -7.45 0.55
C ARG A 237 -28.93 -6.35 0.85
N ILE A 238 -27.79 -6.36 0.16
CA ILE A 238 -26.90 -5.20 0.08
C ILE A 238 -26.85 -4.82 -1.39
N ASP A 239 -27.70 -3.85 -1.72
CA ASP A 239 -27.64 -3.08 -2.96
C ASP A 239 -26.44 -2.13 -2.93
N ASP A 240 -26.05 -1.72 -4.14
CA ASP A 240 -24.91 -0.91 -4.56
C ASP A 240 -24.47 0.25 -3.66
N GLN A 241 -23.14 0.37 -3.45
CA GLN A 241 -22.32 1.59 -3.59
C GLN A 241 -20.81 1.28 -3.55
#